data_AF-A0A0Q7SE04-F1
#
_entry.id   AF-A0A0Q7SE04-F1
#
_cell.length_a   1.000
_cell.length_b   1.000
_cell.length_c   1.000
_cell.angle_alpha   90.00
_cell.angle_beta   90.00
_cell.angle_gamma   90.00
#
_symmetry.space_group_name_H-M   'P 1'
#
loop_
_entity.id
_entity.type
_entity.pdbx_description
1 polymer ?
#
loop_
_entity_poly.entity_id
_entity_poly.type
_entity_poly.pdbx_seq_one_letter_code
_entity_poly.pdbx_strand_id
1 'polypeptide(L)' 'MPVPSAEHPCWQRLASGALTRMKTQHLGTQLMIKRLERSTDAPAAKAREIHAFFSKWERALPHEVQQLSTL' A
#
# COMPACT_ATOMS: atom_id res chain seq x y z
N MET A 1 2.20 8.41 -12.11
CA MET A 1 0.85 7.85 -12.37
C MET A 1 -0.01 8.14 -11.16
N PRO A 2 -1.30 8.47 -11.34
CA PRO A 2 -2.17 8.78 -10.22
C PRO A 2 -2.38 7.54 -9.34
N VAL A 3 -2.36 7.73 -8.03
CA VAL A 3 -2.74 6.69 -7.05
C VAL A 3 -4.18 6.21 -7.36
N PRO A 4 -4.42 4.89 -7.49
CA PRO A 4 -5.75 4.38 -7.82
C PRO A 4 -6.76 4.71 -6.72
N SER A 5 -8.02 4.96 -7.11
CA SER A 5 -9.13 5.30 -6.19
C SER A 5 -9.20 4.35 -4.99
N ALA A 6 -9.62 4.85 -3.82
CA ALA A 6 -9.74 4.08 -2.58
C ALA A 6 -10.65 2.84 -2.70
N GLU A 7 -11.58 2.85 -3.65
CA GLU A 7 -12.50 1.73 -3.93
C GLU A 7 -11.90 0.66 -4.86
N HIS A 8 -10.69 0.89 -5.39
CA HIS A 8 -10.08 -0.03 -6.33
C HIS A 8 -9.69 -1.35 -5.62
N PRO A 9 -10.01 -2.53 -6.19
CA PRO A 9 -9.77 -3.83 -5.55
C PRO A 9 -8.28 -4.14 -5.35
N CYS A 10 -7.37 -3.38 -5.98
CA CYS A 10 -5.92 -3.49 -5.72
C CYS A 10 -5.60 -3.28 -4.24
N TRP A 11 -6.28 -2.35 -3.55
CA TRP A 11 -6.02 -2.06 -2.15
C TRP A 11 -6.42 -3.21 -1.23
N GLN A 12 -7.50 -3.91 -1.54
CA GLN A 12 -7.89 -5.12 -0.82
C GLN A 12 -6.89 -6.27 -1.05
N ARG A 13 -6.40 -6.45 -2.28
CA ARG A 13 -5.36 -7.45 -2.60
C ARG A 13 -4.06 -7.16 -1.84
N LEU A 14 -3.65 -5.90 -1.80
CA LEU A 14 -2.49 -5.45 -1.04
C LEU A 14 -2.68 -5.69 0.45
N ALA A 15 -3.83 -5.31 1.01
CA ALA A 15 -4.18 -5.56 2.40
C ALA A 15 -4.26 -7.05 2.78
N SER A 16 -4.60 -7.93 1.83
CA SER A 16 -4.63 -9.38 2.03
C SER A 16 -3.26 -10.06 2.00
N GLY A 17 -2.18 -9.33 1.70
CA GLY A 17 -0.82 -9.85 1.73
C GLY A 17 -0.02 -9.68 0.44
N ALA A 18 -0.54 -9.04 -0.60
CA ALA A 18 0.28 -8.70 -1.77
C ALA A 18 1.28 -7.56 -1.46
N LEU A 19 1.02 -6.74 -0.43
CA LEU A 19 1.87 -5.62 -0.04
C LEU A 19 3.27 -6.05 0.41
N THR A 20 3.44 -7.26 0.94
CA THR A 20 4.75 -7.79 1.39
C THR A 20 5.63 -8.23 0.23
N ARG A 21 5.07 -8.43 -0.97
CA ARG A 21 5.81 -8.69 -2.20
C ARG A 21 6.33 -7.41 -2.87
N MET A 22 5.92 -6.25 -2.37
CA MET A 22 6.29 -4.96 -2.92
C MET A 22 7.75 -4.65 -2.61
N LYS A 23 8.54 -4.36 -3.65
CA LYS A 23 9.96 -4.05 -3.52
C LYS A 23 10.13 -2.55 -3.34
N THR A 24 10.24 -2.13 -2.08
CA THR A 24 10.45 -0.74 -1.69
C THR A 24 11.82 -0.50 -1.06
N GLN A 25 12.48 0.60 -1.42
CA GLN A 25 13.65 1.14 -0.72
C GLN A 25 13.28 2.24 0.30
N HIS A 26 12.02 2.67 0.35
CA HIS A 26 11.56 3.67 1.31
C HIS A 26 11.32 3.04 2.67
N LEU A 27 12.09 3.48 3.66
CA LEU A 27 11.97 3.02 5.04
C LEU A 27 10.56 3.21 5.59
N GLY A 28 9.90 4.33 5.26
CA GLY A 28 8.52 4.61 5.69
C GLY A 28 7.54 3.53 5.22
N THR A 29 7.65 3.11 3.97
CA THR A 29 6.83 2.03 3.40
C THR A 29 7.18 0.68 4.03
N GLN A 30 8.47 0.37 4.22
CA GLN A 30 8.88 -0.87 4.89
C GLN A 30 8.34 -0.98 6.32
N LEU A 31 8.35 0.13 7.08
CA LEU A 31 7.79 0.19 8.42
C LEU A 31 6.26 0.06 8.40
N MET A 32 5.59 0.71 7.44
CA MET A 32 4.15 0.56 7.25
C MET A 32 3.77 -0.90 6.95
N ILE A 33 4.48 -1.56 6.03
CA ILE A 33 4.28 -2.97 5.68
C ILE A 33 4.42 -3.85 6.92
N LYS A 34 5.53 -3.72 7.66
CA LYS A 34 5.74 -4.51 8.89
C LYS A 34 4.66 -4.26 9.94
N ARG A 35 4.18 -3.02 10.05
CA ARG A 35 3.09 -2.68 10.98
C ARG A 35 1.78 -3.33 10.53
N LEU A 36 1.47 -3.31 9.24
CA LEU A 36 0.27 -3.94 8.66
C LEU A 36 0.30 -5.47 8.71
N GLU A 37 1.48 -6.09 8.59
CA GLU A 37 1.66 -7.53 8.79
C GLU A 37 1.32 -7.95 10.23
N ARG A 38 1.72 -7.14 11.21
CA ARG A 38 1.45 -7.40 12.63
C ARG A 38 0.05 -6.97 13.08
N SER A 39 -0.58 -6.08 12.34
CA SER A 39 -1.93 -5.60 12.66
C SER A 39 -2.95 -6.74 12.45
N THR A 40 -3.86 -6.89 13.39
CA THR A 40 -5.03 -7.78 13.32
C THR A 40 -6.27 -7.08 12.74
N ASP A 41 -6.10 -5.86 12.22
CA ASP A 41 -7.20 -5.08 11.65
C ASP A 41 -7.83 -5.77 10.44
N ALA A 42 -9.11 -5.50 10.23
CA ALA A 42 -9.82 -5.98 9.06
C ALA A 42 -9.12 -5.52 7.76
N PRO A 43 -9.08 -6.35 6.70
CA PRO A 43 -8.42 -6.02 5.44
C PRO A 43 -8.96 -4.72 4.80
N ALA A 44 -10.24 -4.39 5.04
CA ALA A 44 -10.83 -3.12 4.61
C ALA A 44 -10.21 -1.89 5.32
N ALA A 45 -9.88 -2.00 6.61
CA ALA A 45 -9.23 -0.92 7.35
C ALA A 45 -7.78 -0.74 6.89
N LYS A 46 -7.06 -1.85 6.70
CA LYS A 46 -5.71 -1.86 6.13
C LYS A 46 -5.67 -1.23 4.74
N ALA A 47 -6.62 -1.56 3.86
CA ALA A 47 -6.72 -0.99 2.52
C ALA A 47 -6.86 0.54 2.53
N ARG A 48 -7.71 1.10 3.41
CA ARG A 48 -7.86 2.55 3.57
C ARG A 48 -6.59 3.22 4.05
N GLU A 49 -5.89 2.60 4.99
CA GLU A 49 -4.65 3.13 5.53
C GLU A 49 -3.53 3.13 4.49
N ILE A 50 -3.40 2.04 3.74
CA ILE A 50 -2.46 1.93 2.61
C ILE A 50 -2.76 3.04 1.59
N HIS A 51 -4.01 3.18 1.17
CA HIS A 51 -4.41 4.24 0.24
C HIS A 51 -4.10 5.65 0.79
N ALA A 52 -4.41 5.92 2.07
CA ALA A 52 -4.11 7.21 2.70
C ALA A 52 -2.61 7.51 2.73
N PHE A 53 -1.77 6.50 3.00
CA PHE A 53 -0.32 6.65 2.96
C PHE A 53 0.16 6.95 1.55
N PHE A 54 -0.24 6.16 0.54
CA PHE A 54 0.16 6.38 -0.84
C PHE A 54 -0.34 7.69 -1.42
N SER A 55 -1.57 8.11 -1.09
CA SER A 55 -2.11 9.41 -1.48
C SER A 55 -1.32 10.56 -0.86
N LYS A 56 -0.92 10.44 0.42
CA LYS A 56 -0.09 11.46 1.09
C LYS A 56 1.32 11.55 0.52
N TRP A 57 1.89 10.42 0.13
CA TRP A 57 3.29 10.31 -0.30
C TRP A 57 3.45 10.06 -1.80
N GLU A 58 2.42 10.33 -2.61
CA GLU A 58 2.41 10.07 -4.06
C GLU A 58 3.61 10.69 -4.78
N ARG A 59 4.01 11.90 -4.39
CA ARG A 59 5.18 12.60 -4.95
C ARG A 59 6.51 11.96 -4.59
N ALA A 60 6.58 11.30 -3.43
CA ALA A 60 7.80 10.70 -2.91
C ALA A 60 7.92 9.21 -3.28
N LEU A 61 6.83 8.55 -3.67
CA LEU A 61 6.76 7.11 -3.92
C LEU A 61 6.39 6.73 -5.36
N PRO A 62 6.96 7.37 -6.41
CA PRO A 62 6.55 7.09 -7.79
C PRO A 62 6.82 5.63 -8.20
N HIS A 63 7.90 5.03 -7.68
CA HIS A 63 8.27 3.63 -7.97
C HIS A 63 7.29 2.61 -7.36
N GLU A 64 6.80 2.89 -6.15
CA GLU A 64 5.87 1.98 -5.47
C GLU A 64 4.49 2.06 -6.10
N VAL A 65 4.03 3.28 -6.42
CA VAL A 65 2.76 3.48 -7.12
C VAL A 65 2.75 2.76 -8.45
N GLN A 66 3.89 2.71 -9.15
CA GLN A 66 4.04 1.92 -10.36
C GLN A 66 3.87 0.41 -10.09
N GLN A 67 4.47 -0.11 -9.00
CA GLN A 67 4.35 -1.52 -8.62
C GLN A 67 2.93 -1.91 -8.21
N LEU A 68 2.13 -0.99 -7.63
CA LEU A 68 0.73 -1.25 -7.26
C LEU A 68 -0.12 -1.70 -8.46
N SER A 69 0.20 -1.25 -9.67
CA SER A 69 -0.50 -1.64 -10.90
C SER A 69 -0.12 -3.03 -11.41
N THR A 70 1.02 -3.56 -10.96
CA THR A 70 1.59 -4.85 -11.39
C THR A 70 1.44 -5.98 -10.36
N LEU A 71 0.96 -5.68 -9.15
CA LEU A 71 0.75 -6.61 -8.03
C LEU A 71 -0.72 -7.06 -7.94
#